data_AF-A0A8J4C2E6-F1
#
_entry.id   AF-A0A8J4C2E6-F1
#
_cell.length_a   1.000
_cell.length_b   1.000
_cell.length_c   1.000
_cell.angle_alpha   90.00
_cell.angle_beta   90.00
_cell.angle_gamma   90.00
#
_symmetry.space_group_name_H-M   'P 1'
#
loop_
_entity.id
_entity.type
_entity.pdbx_description
1 polymer ?
#
loop_
_entity_poly.entity_id
_entity_poly.type
_entity_poly.pdbx_seq_one_letter_code
_entity_poly.pdbx_strand_id
1 'polypeptide(L)'
;MSTLAQRQWRQKAQTAVRRAVTAVKEARSRFQVLSDGGDAATSSLANLALQLSHLRNLHLPGALGQIKPDVRAAAAAKLTRQMSASVEGLLDRVRQLESCVAALAGALSSLDDAAEDQPWMPTAAIFHTMPLPRIRQLLTKVYDMYKLEYDSKAAVAVALGELVAPPLAAAEAAVTEVGANGCGGPNGRQRDAVGAAVLAEVARQGPAAAERLPDLCTTYLSVWMLSPYLEDEQADEVLGALDEDMVS
;
A
#
# COMPACT_ATOMS: atom_id res chain seq x y z
N MET A 1 45.61 -4.55 24.77
CA MET A 1 44.53 -4.85 23.80
C MET A 1 45.17 -5.18 22.47
N SER A 2 44.74 -6.23 21.75
CA SER A 2 45.41 -6.59 20.50
C SER A 2 44.92 -5.68 19.36
N THR A 3 45.85 -5.02 18.69
CA THR A 3 45.62 -4.25 17.46
C THR A 3 44.96 -5.10 16.37
N LEU A 4 45.18 -6.41 16.41
CA LEU A 4 44.53 -7.40 15.56
C LEU A 4 43.00 -7.46 15.77
N ALA A 5 42.53 -7.50 17.02
CA ALA A 5 41.10 -7.55 17.32
C ALA A 5 40.36 -6.29 16.84
N GLN A 6 40.99 -5.12 17.00
CA GLN A 6 40.44 -3.86 16.50
C GLN A 6 40.32 -3.84 14.97
N ARG A 7 41.34 -4.36 14.26
CA ARG A 7 41.32 -4.47 12.79
C ARG A 7 40.25 -5.45 12.30
N GLN A 8 40.15 -6.62 12.93
CA GLN A 8 39.16 -7.64 12.56
C GLN A 8 37.73 -7.14 12.77
N TRP A 9 37.47 -6.52 13.93
CA TRP A 9 36.18 -5.90 14.20
C TRP A 9 35.84 -4.81 13.18
N ARG A 10 36.79 -3.90 12.89
CA ARG A 10 36.58 -2.80 11.93
C ARG A 10 36.23 -3.33 10.55
N GLN A 11 36.92 -4.36 10.06
CA GLN A 11 36.63 -4.98 8.77
C GLN A 11 35.22 -5.61 8.74
N LYS A 12 34.83 -6.30 9.81
CA LYS A 12 33.48 -6.88 9.96
C LYS A 12 32.42 -5.77 9.94
N ALA A 13 32.61 -4.72 10.73
CA ALA A 13 31.70 -3.59 10.84
C ALA A 13 31.59 -2.80 9.51
N GLN A 14 32.70 -2.54 8.82
CA GLN A 14 32.70 -1.91 7.49
C GLN A 14 31.91 -2.73 6.47
N THR A 15 32.08 -4.05 6.49
CA THR A 15 31.36 -4.96 5.60
C THR A 15 29.85 -4.95 5.90
N ALA A 16 29.48 -4.99 7.18
CA ALA A 16 28.09 -4.91 7.63
C ALA A 16 27.44 -3.59 7.21
N VAL A 17 28.12 -2.46 7.43
CA VAL A 17 27.63 -1.14 7.02
C VAL A 17 27.43 -1.05 5.51
N ARG A 18 28.42 -1.47 4.70
CA ARG A 18 28.27 -1.44 3.23
C ARG A 18 27.07 -2.25 2.77
N ARG A 19 26.89 -3.46 3.30
CA ARG A 19 25.73 -4.31 2.99
C ARG A 19 24.41 -3.65 3.41
N ALA A 20 24.37 -3.07 4.61
CA ALA A 20 23.17 -2.39 5.11
C ALA A 20 22.80 -1.19 4.23
N VAL A 21 23.77 -0.35 3.86
CA VAL A 21 23.54 0.80 2.98
C VAL A 21 23.05 0.37 1.60
N THR A 22 23.64 -0.67 1.00
CA THR A 22 23.16 -1.24 -0.27
C THR A 22 21.72 -1.74 -0.16
N ALA A 23 21.41 -2.53 0.87
CA ALA A 23 20.07 -3.05 1.09
C ALA A 23 19.04 -1.92 1.29
N VAL A 24 19.43 -0.86 2.01
CA VAL A 24 18.57 0.32 2.22
C VAL A 24 18.27 1.05 0.92
N LYS A 25 19.28 1.27 0.07
CA LYS A 25 19.10 1.88 -1.26
C LYS A 25 18.20 1.05 -2.16
N GLU A 26 18.40 -0.27 -2.20
CA GLU A 26 17.57 -1.18 -2.98
C GLU A 26 16.11 -1.20 -2.48
N ALA A 27 15.92 -1.30 -1.16
CA ALA A 27 14.59 -1.30 -0.54
C ALA A 27 13.84 0.02 -0.83
N ARG A 28 14.52 1.16 -0.73
CA ARG A 28 13.98 2.48 -1.06
C ARG A 28 13.56 2.59 -2.52
N SER A 29 14.44 2.23 -3.45
CA SER A 29 14.12 2.30 -4.89
C SER A 29 12.91 1.43 -5.22
N ARG A 30 12.84 0.22 -4.65
CA ARG A 30 11.69 -0.68 -4.83
C ARG A 30 10.42 -0.11 -4.19
N PHE A 31 10.52 0.47 -3.00
CA PHE A 31 9.40 1.09 -2.30
C PHE A 31 8.76 2.19 -3.16
N GLN A 32 9.58 3.06 -3.77
CA GLN A 32 9.09 4.14 -4.63
C GLN A 32 8.30 3.60 -5.82
N VAL A 33 8.86 2.64 -6.57
CA VAL A 33 8.20 2.03 -7.74
C VAL A 33 6.86 1.38 -7.37
N LEU A 34 6.80 0.74 -6.20
CA LEU A 34 5.58 0.12 -5.69
C LEU A 34 4.53 1.16 -5.30
N SER A 35 4.96 2.23 -4.62
CA SER A 35 4.13 3.38 -4.23
C SER A 35 3.51 4.06 -5.46
N ASP A 36 4.35 4.44 -6.43
CA ASP A 36 3.93 5.13 -7.66
C ASP A 36 2.93 4.30 -8.46
N GLY A 37 3.18 3.00 -8.61
CA GLY A 37 2.21 2.16 -9.31
C GLY A 37 0.90 1.98 -8.52
N GLY A 38 0.90 2.27 -7.22
CA GLY A 38 -0.29 2.29 -6.36
C GLY A 38 -1.20 3.48 -6.65
N ASP A 39 -0.65 4.60 -7.15
CA ASP A 39 -1.41 5.82 -7.44
C ASP A 39 -2.58 5.56 -8.40
N ALA A 40 -2.30 4.81 -9.47
CA ALA A 40 -3.30 4.45 -10.47
C ALA A 40 -4.38 3.53 -9.89
N ALA A 41 -4.01 2.62 -8.98
CA ALA A 41 -4.94 1.70 -8.33
C ALA A 41 -5.84 2.44 -7.33
N THR A 42 -5.27 3.27 -6.47
CA THR A 42 -5.99 4.12 -5.51
C THR A 42 -6.93 5.09 -6.23
N SER A 43 -6.45 5.76 -7.28
CA SER A 43 -7.25 6.66 -8.13
C SER A 43 -8.38 5.91 -8.83
N SER A 44 -8.10 4.71 -9.36
CA SER A 44 -9.10 3.88 -10.00
C SER A 44 -10.18 3.44 -9.00
N LEU A 45 -9.80 2.98 -7.81
CA LEU A 45 -10.74 2.59 -6.76
C LEU A 45 -11.65 3.74 -6.32
N ALA A 46 -11.08 4.92 -6.06
CA ALA A 46 -11.85 6.11 -5.71
C ALA A 46 -12.86 6.47 -6.80
N ASN A 47 -12.43 6.47 -8.07
CA ASN A 47 -13.29 6.76 -9.21
C ASN A 47 -14.39 5.71 -9.41
N LEU A 48 -14.08 4.43 -9.29
CA LEU A 48 -15.05 3.35 -9.41
C LEU A 48 -16.11 3.44 -8.29
N ALA A 49 -15.69 3.72 -7.06
CA ALA A 49 -16.60 3.92 -5.92
C ALA A 49 -17.55 5.11 -6.14
N LEU A 50 -17.03 6.25 -6.62
CA LEU A 50 -17.83 7.42 -6.98
C LEU A 50 -18.78 7.12 -8.15
N GLN A 51 -18.31 6.45 -9.20
CA GLN A 51 -19.18 6.06 -10.32
C GLN A 51 -20.33 5.16 -9.85
N LEU A 52 -20.04 4.19 -8.98
CA LEU A 52 -21.03 3.28 -8.43
C LEU A 52 -22.09 4.03 -7.60
N SER A 53 -21.68 5.01 -6.78
CA SER A 53 -22.61 5.82 -5.99
C SER A 53 -23.54 6.67 -6.87
N HIS A 54 -23.03 7.20 -7.99
CA HIS A 54 -23.80 8.01 -8.93
C HIS A 54 -24.71 7.20 -9.85
N LEU A 55 -24.36 5.95 -10.17
CA LEU A 55 -25.15 5.09 -11.06
C LEU A 55 -26.61 4.95 -10.63
N ARG A 56 -26.88 4.91 -9.33
CA ARG A 56 -28.24 4.82 -8.78
C ARG A 56 -29.14 5.96 -9.27
N ASN A 57 -28.62 7.18 -9.20
CA ASN A 57 -29.36 8.41 -9.47
C ASN A 57 -29.26 8.85 -10.94
N LEU A 58 -28.58 8.05 -11.77
CA LEU A 58 -28.45 8.33 -13.19
C LEU A 58 -29.81 8.22 -13.88
N HIS A 59 -30.30 9.34 -14.37
CA HIS A 59 -31.50 9.40 -15.19
C HIS A 59 -31.17 8.91 -16.60
N LEU A 60 -31.65 7.71 -16.93
CA LEU A 60 -31.46 7.14 -18.26
C LEU A 60 -32.49 7.74 -19.25
N PRO A 61 -32.06 8.25 -20.42
CA PRO A 61 -32.96 8.59 -21.52
C PRO A 61 -33.88 7.42 -21.88
N GLY A 62 -35.10 7.70 -22.33
CA GLY A 62 -36.18 6.70 -22.48
C GLY A 62 -35.79 5.42 -23.22
N ALA A 63 -35.03 5.53 -24.32
CA ALA A 63 -34.55 4.36 -25.08
C ALA A 63 -33.56 3.50 -24.27
N LEU A 64 -32.69 4.10 -23.45
CA LEU A 64 -31.71 3.40 -22.62
C LEU A 64 -32.36 2.76 -21.38
N GLY A 65 -33.39 3.37 -20.81
CA GLY A 65 -34.13 2.82 -19.67
C GLY A 65 -34.97 1.58 -20.02
N GLN A 66 -35.26 1.36 -21.30
CA GLN A 66 -36.02 0.21 -21.79
C GLN A 66 -35.14 -1.01 -22.12
N ILE A 67 -33.82 -0.83 -22.25
CA ILE A 67 -32.88 -1.93 -22.53
C ILE A 67 -32.93 -2.96 -21.40
N LYS A 68 -32.94 -4.24 -21.78
CA LYS A 68 -32.85 -5.39 -20.86
C LYS A 68 -31.62 -6.25 -21.20
N PRO A 69 -30.82 -6.68 -20.20
CA PRO A 69 -30.95 -6.37 -18.76
C PRO A 69 -30.76 -4.87 -18.46
N ASP A 70 -31.22 -4.43 -17.28
CA ASP A 70 -31.15 -3.03 -16.87
C ASP A 70 -29.68 -2.54 -16.93
N VAL A 71 -29.44 -1.46 -17.67
CA VAL A 71 -28.09 -0.97 -17.96
C VAL A 71 -27.35 -0.54 -16.69
N ARG A 72 -28.06 0.00 -15.68
CA ARG A 72 -27.44 0.38 -14.40
C ARG A 72 -27.03 -0.85 -13.62
N ALA A 73 -27.87 -1.88 -13.59
CA ALA A 73 -27.52 -3.15 -12.95
C ALA A 73 -26.28 -3.78 -13.63
N ALA A 74 -26.27 -3.85 -14.96
CA ALA A 74 -25.12 -4.38 -15.71
C ALA A 74 -23.82 -3.58 -15.46
N ALA A 75 -23.92 -2.25 -15.40
CA ALA A 75 -22.80 -1.39 -15.05
C ALA A 75 -22.32 -1.61 -13.61
N ALA A 76 -23.25 -1.69 -12.64
CA ALA A 76 -22.92 -1.92 -11.24
C ALA A 76 -22.19 -3.25 -11.02
N ALA A 77 -22.64 -4.34 -11.67
CA ALA A 77 -21.96 -5.63 -11.63
C ALA A 77 -20.54 -5.55 -12.22
N LYS A 78 -20.35 -4.81 -13.33
CA LYS A 78 -19.04 -4.61 -13.94
C LYS A 78 -18.10 -3.79 -13.07
N LEU A 79 -18.58 -2.66 -12.52
CA LEU A 79 -17.79 -1.81 -11.63
C LEU A 79 -17.36 -2.59 -10.38
N THR A 80 -18.26 -3.37 -9.78
CA THR A 80 -17.96 -4.17 -8.59
C THR A 80 -16.84 -5.18 -8.85
N ARG A 81 -16.85 -5.88 -10.00
CA ARG A 81 -15.74 -6.76 -10.39
C ARG A 81 -14.41 -6.01 -10.57
N GLN A 82 -14.46 -4.81 -11.16
CA GLN A 82 -13.27 -3.97 -11.31
C GLN A 82 -12.74 -3.50 -9.95
N MET A 83 -13.61 -3.11 -9.03
CA MET A 83 -13.26 -2.72 -7.66
C MET A 83 -12.60 -3.87 -6.92
N SER A 84 -13.12 -5.10 -7.02
CA SER A 84 -12.50 -6.31 -6.44
C SER A 84 -11.06 -6.48 -6.92
N ALA A 85 -10.85 -6.49 -8.24
CA ALA A 85 -9.53 -6.67 -8.83
C ALA A 85 -8.55 -5.54 -8.44
N SER A 86 -9.05 -4.31 -8.36
CA SER A 86 -8.22 -3.18 -7.95
C SER A 86 -7.86 -3.23 -6.46
N VAL A 87 -8.75 -3.68 -5.57
CA VAL A 87 -8.43 -3.88 -4.14
C VAL A 87 -7.42 -5.01 -3.97
N GLU A 88 -7.61 -6.14 -4.64
CA GLU A 88 -6.65 -7.26 -4.59
C GLU A 88 -5.25 -6.81 -5.04
N GLY A 89 -5.18 -6.08 -6.16
CA GLY A 89 -3.92 -5.52 -6.66
C GLY A 89 -3.29 -4.49 -5.72
N LEU A 90 -4.10 -3.66 -5.04
CA LEU A 90 -3.61 -2.71 -4.05
C LEU A 90 -3.07 -3.41 -2.80
N LEU A 91 -3.78 -4.41 -2.29
CA LEU A 91 -3.35 -5.20 -1.13
C LEU A 91 -2.07 -5.99 -1.41
N ASP A 92 -1.93 -6.53 -2.63
CA ASP A 92 -0.69 -7.18 -3.04
C ASP A 92 0.50 -6.22 -3.02
N ARG A 93 0.32 -4.99 -3.54
CA ARG A 93 1.35 -3.94 -3.47
C ARG A 93 1.71 -3.59 -2.03
N VAL A 94 0.74 -3.48 -1.13
CA VAL A 94 0.99 -3.21 0.30
C VAL A 94 1.84 -4.34 0.92
N ARG A 95 1.57 -5.61 0.61
CA ARG A 95 2.44 -6.72 1.06
C ARG A 95 3.86 -6.61 0.50
N GLN A 96 4.00 -6.13 -0.74
CA GLN A 96 5.33 -5.89 -1.32
C GLN A 96 6.04 -4.71 -0.64
N LEU A 97 5.34 -3.63 -0.28
CA LEU A 97 5.90 -2.53 0.52
C LEU A 97 6.35 -3.00 1.91
N GLU A 98 5.58 -3.88 2.55
CA GLU A 98 5.96 -4.52 3.82
C GLU A 98 7.29 -5.27 3.68
N SER A 99 7.51 -5.97 2.56
CA SER A 99 8.77 -6.66 2.30
C SER A 99 9.98 -5.70 2.19
N CYS A 100 9.77 -4.49 1.67
CA CYS A 100 10.81 -3.45 1.63
C CYS A 100 11.14 -2.96 3.05
N VAL A 101 10.12 -2.71 3.88
CA VAL A 101 10.32 -2.30 5.28
C VAL A 101 10.99 -3.41 6.10
N ALA A 102 10.62 -4.67 5.86
CA ALA A 102 11.27 -5.83 6.47
C ALA A 102 12.75 -5.95 6.04
N ALA A 103 13.08 -5.64 4.78
CA ALA A 103 14.47 -5.59 4.32
C ALA A 103 15.28 -4.48 5.00
N LEU A 104 14.68 -3.30 5.23
CA LEU A 104 15.28 -2.22 6.01
C LEU A 104 15.54 -2.64 7.47
N ALA A 105 14.55 -3.28 8.11
CA ALA A 105 14.70 -3.82 9.46
C ALA A 105 15.82 -4.88 9.53
N GLY A 106 15.90 -5.76 8.54
CA GLY A 106 16.96 -6.76 8.42
C GLY A 106 18.34 -6.12 8.24
N ALA A 107 18.44 -5.06 7.46
CA ALA A 107 19.67 -4.29 7.31
C ALA A 107 20.13 -3.70 8.65
N LEU A 108 19.22 -3.13 9.46
CA LEU A 108 19.53 -2.66 10.80
C LEU A 108 19.96 -3.78 11.75
N SER A 109 19.24 -4.90 11.76
CA SER A 109 19.59 -6.06 12.59
C SER A 109 20.99 -6.59 12.27
N SER A 110 21.41 -6.56 11.00
CA SER A 110 22.75 -7.00 10.61
C SER A 110 23.89 -6.14 11.18
N LEU A 111 23.59 -4.90 11.59
CA LEU A 111 24.55 -4.02 12.27
C LEU A 111 24.69 -4.37 13.75
N ASP A 112 23.65 -4.95 14.36
CA ASP A 112 23.71 -5.42 15.75
C ASP A 112 24.66 -6.62 15.88
N ASP A 113 24.73 -7.48 14.87
CA ASP A 113 25.71 -8.59 14.83
C ASP A 113 27.17 -8.11 14.81
N ALA A 114 27.39 -6.85 14.42
CA ALA A 114 28.70 -6.18 14.43
C ALA A 114 28.94 -5.34 15.70
N ALA A 115 27.90 -5.12 16.52
CA ALA A 115 28.02 -4.48 17.83
C ALA A 115 28.50 -5.52 18.85
N GLU A 116 29.79 -5.48 19.17
CA GLU A 116 30.41 -6.34 20.19
C GLU A 116 30.65 -5.55 21.49
N ASP A 117 30.71 -6.25 22.62
CA ASP A 117 30.70 -5.67 23.99
C ASP A 117 32.03 -5.05 24.47
N GLN A 118 32.94 -4.68 23.56
CA GLN A 118 34.19 -4.05 24.00
C GLN A 118 34.01 -2.54 24.25
N PRO A 119 34.55 -1.98 25.34
CA PRO A 119 34.33 -0.57 25.73
C PRO A 119 34.73 0.49 24.69
N TRP A 120 35.67 0.16 23.79
CA TRP A 120 36.17 1.09 22.76
C TRP A 120 35.35 1.07 21.46
N MET A 121 34.56 0.02 21.22
CA MET A 121 33.81 -0.15 19.97
C MET A 121 32.74 0.92 19.73
N PRO A 122 31.98 1.39 20.75
CA PRO A 122 30.96 2.43 20.54
C PRO A 122 31.52 3.78 20.08
N THR A 123 32.78 4.07 20.41
CA THR A 123 33.44 5.35 20.10
C THR A 123 34.41 5.27 18.93
N ALA A 124 34.78 4.07 18.49
CA ALA A 124 35.74 3.89 17.40
C ALA A 124 35.08 4.16 16.04
N ALA A 125 35.73 4.99 15.22
CA ALA A 125 35.31 5.22 13.85
C ALA A 125 35.47 3.94 13.02
N ILE A 126 34.42 3.59 12.25
CA ILE A 126 34.44 2.44 11.35
C ILE A 126 35.16 2.80 10.04
N PHE A 127 34.82 3.94 9.45
CA PHE A 127 35.48 4.49 8.28
C PHE A 127 36.30 5.71 8.68
N HIS A 128 35.99 6.93 8.24
CA HIS A 128 36.80 8.11 8.53
C HIS A 128 36.39 8.75 9.85
N THR A 129 35.10 9.05 10.00
CA THR A 129 34.60 9.90 11.07
C THR A 129 33.47 9.27 11.87
N MET A 130 32.70 8.34 11.29
CA MET A 130 31.50 7.85 11.96
C MET A 130 31.72 6.54 12.75
N PRO A 131 31.32 6.49 14.03
CA PRO A 131 31.25 5.25 14.79
C PRO A 131 29.96 4.47 14.48
N LEU A 132 29.96 3.15 14.73
CA LEU A 132 28.82 2.25 14.45
C LEU A 132 27.48 2.74 15.00
N PRO A 133 27.40 3.21 16.26
CA PRO A 133 26.12 3.65 16.82
C PRO A 133 25.53 4.84 16.06
N ARG A 134 26.38 5.73 15.52
CA ARG A 134 25.92 6.87 14.72
C ARG A 134 25.38 6.42 13.37
N ILE A 135 26.07 5.52 12.69
CA ILE A 135 25.60 4.94 11.42
C ILE A 135 24.26 4.23 11.62
N ARG A 136 24.15 3.41 12.67
CA ARG A 136 22.90 2.75 13.05
C ARG A 136 21.78 3.76 13.31
N GLN A 137 22.06 4.82 14.07
CA GLN A 137 21.07 5.86 14.36
C GLN A 137 20.56 6.52 13.06
N LEU A 138 21.46 6.82 12.13
CA LEU A 138 21.11 7.42 10.84
C LEU A 138 20.21 6.49 10.01
N LEU A 139 20.58 5.22 9.89
CA LEU A 139 19.77 4.23 9.16
C LEU A 139 18.45 3.92 9.86
N THR A 140 18.39 4.02 11.20
CA THR A 140 17.15 3.85 11.97
C THR A 140 16.15 4.95 11.63
N LYS A 141 16.59 6.20 11.47
CA LYS A 141 15.72 7.29 11.02
C LYS A 141 15.11 7.01 9.65
N VAL A 142 15.91 6.52 8.70
CA VAL A 142 15.40 6.15 7.37
C VAL A 142 14.36 5.04 7.51
N TYR A 143 14.66 3.99 8.27
CA TYR A 143 13.69 2.93 8.55
C TYR A 143 12.37 3.45 9.15
N ASP A 144 12.44 4.32 10.17
CA ASP A 144 11.26 4.85 10.85
C ASP A 144 10.36 5.65 9.89
N MET A 145 10.95 6.44 8.98
CA MET A 145 10.22 7.16 7.94
C MET A 145 9.47 6.20 7.00
N TYR A 146 10.18 5.20 6.47
CA TYR A 146 9.58 4.20 5.57
C TYR A 146 8.54 3.32 6.27
N LYS A 147 8.73 3.00 7.56
CA LYS A 147 7.77 2.24 8.35
C LYS A 147 6.49 3.04 8.56
N LEU A 148 6.59 4.31 8.91
CA LEU A 148 5.45 5.18 9.12
C LEU A 148 4.67 5.40 7.81
N GLU A 149 5.38 5.60 6.70
CA GLU A 149 4.76 5.72 5.38
C GLU A 149 4.10 4.40 4.92
N TYR A 150 4.71 3.25 5.19
CA TYR A 150 4.06 1.97 4.96
C TYR A 150 2.77 1.83 5.76
N ASP A 151 2.79 2.17 7.06
CA ASP A 151 1.62 2.04 7.92
C ASP A 151 0.46 2.92 7.45
N SER A 152 0.77 4.15 7.01
CA SER A 152 -0.23 5.07 6.46
C SER A 152 -0.88 4.50 5.19
N LYS A 153 -0.08 3.98 4.25
CA LYS A 153 -0.57 3.36 3.01
C LYS A 153 -1.33 2.06 3.27
N ALA A 154 -0.88 1.24 4.22
CA ALA A 154 -1.58 0.03 4.62
C ALA A 154 -2.96 0.36 5.20
N ALA A 155 -3.05 1.38 6.06
CA ALA A 155 -4.33 1.86 6.60
C ALA A 155 -5.26 2.38 5.50
N VAL A 156 -4.74 3.12 4.52
CA VAL A 156 -5.51 3.59 3.36
C VAL A 156 -6.04 2.41 2.54
N ALA A 157 -5.21 1.40 2.24
CA ALA A 157 -5.63 0.24 1.46
C ALA A 157 -6.73 -0.56 2.17
N VAL A 158 -6.63 -0.72 3.50
CA VAL A 158 -7.68 -1.35 4.31
C VAL A 158 -8.96 -0.51 4.26
N ALA A 159 -8.88 0.79 4.48
CA ALA A 159 -10.04 1.68 4.46
C ALA A 159 -10.75 1.72 3.10
N LEU A 160 -9.98 1.70 1.99
CA LEU A 160 -10.54 1.55 0.65
C LEU A 160 -11.17 0.17 0.44
N GLY A 161 -10.58 -0.89 0.99
CA GLY A 161 -11.17 -2.23 1.01
C GLY A 161 -12.52 -2.26 1.74
N GLU A 162 -12.59 -1.66 2.93
CA GLU A 162 -13.81 -1.55 3.73
C GLU A 162 -14.91 -0.75 3.02
N LEU A 163 -14.53 0.30 2.30
CA LEU A 163 -15.46 1.11 1.52
C LEU A 163 -16.16 0.29 0.41
N VAL A 164 -15.44 -0.66 -0.19
CA VAL A 164 -15.95 -1.48 -1.30
C VAL A 164 -16.47 -2.85 -0.87
N ALA A 165 -16.22 -3.28 0.38
CA ALA A 165 -16.62 -4.59 0.88
C ALA A 165 -18.15 -4.82 0.86
N PRO A 166 -19.01 -3.86 1.28
CA PRO A 166 -20.46 -4.09 1.24
C PRO A 166 -21.03 -4.37 -0.16
N PRO A 167 -20.73 -3.58 -1.23
CA PRO A 167 -21.22 -3.92 -2.56
C PRO A 167 -20.62 -5.24 -3.09
N LEU A 168 -19.40 -5.60 -2.72
CA LEU A 168 -18.81 -6.91 -3.07
C LEU A 168 -19.56 -8.07 -2.42
N ALA A 169 -19.82 -7.98 -1.10
CA ALA A 169 -20.56 -9.01 -0.37
C ALA A 169 -21.99 -9.19 -0.92
N ALA A 170 -22.66 -8.09 -1.29
CA ALA A 170 -23.98 -8.14 -1.93
C ALA A 170 -23.94 -8.85 -3.30
N ALA A 171 -22.87 -8.62 -4.09
CA ALA A 171 -22.67 -9.31 -5.36
C ALA A 171 -22.46 -10.82 -5.18
N GLU A 172 -21.63 -11.22 -4.21
CA GLU A 172 -21.34 -12.63 -3.91
C GLU A 172 -22.55 -13.41 -3.40
N ALA A 173 -23.35 -12.80 -2.52
CA ALA A 173 -24.60 -13.37 -2.03
C ALA A 173 -25.57 -13.66 -3.19
N ALA A 174 -25.71 -12.71 -4.12
CA ALA A 174 -26.57 -12.88 -5.28
C ALA A 174 -26.11 -14.00 -6.23
N VAL A 175 -24.80 -14.18 -6.41
CA VAL A 175 -24.25 -15.31 -7.19
C VAL A 175 -24.61 -16.66 -6.53
N THR A 176 -24.48 -16.74 -5.21
CA THR A 176 -24.73 -17.96 -4.43
C THR A 176 -26.20 -18.38 -4.47
N GLU A 177 -27.13 -17.42 -4.34
CA GLU A 177 -28.58 -17.68 -4.41
C GLU A 177 -29.04 -18.16 -5.79
N VAL A 178 -28.45 -17.63 -6.87
CA VAL A 178 -28.73 -18.07 -8.25
C VAL A 178 -28.21 -19.49 -8.50
N GLY A 179 -27.06 -19.85 -7.92
CA GLY A 179 -26.49 -21.19 -8.01
C GLY A 179 -27.26 -22.27 -7.23
N ALA A 180 -27.87 -21.91 -6.10
CA ALA A 180 -28.62 -22.83 -5.25
C ALA A 180 -30.03 -23.14 -5.77
N ASN A 181 -30.68 -22.19 -6.45
CA ASN A 181 -32.08 -22.30 -6.90
C ASN A 181 -32.24 -22.71 -8.38
N GLY A 182 -31.33 -23.54 -8.91
CA GLY A 182 -31.16 -23.91 -10.33
C GLY A 182 -32.30 -24.69 -11.02
N CYS A 183 -33.58 -24.37 -10.76
CA CYS A 183 -34.73 -24.86 -11.53
C CYS A 183 -35.63 -23.69 -11.93
N GLY A 184 -35.23 -22.93 -12.96
CA GLY A 184 -36.02 -21.83 -13.53
C GLY A 184 -35.99 -21.88 -15.05
N GLY A 185 -37.14 -22.15 -15.67
CA GLY A 185 -37.30 -22.43 -17.09
C GLY A 185 -36.92 -21.29 -18.07
N PRO A 186 -36.99 -21.57 -19.39
CA PRO A 186 -36.32 -20.82 -20.46
C PRO A 186 -36.82 -19.38 -20.71
N ASN A 187 -37.79 -18.89 -19.93
CA ASN A 187 -38.37 -17.53 -20.09
C ASN A 187 -38.26 -16.64 -18.83
N GLY A 188 -37.52 -17.08 -17.80
CA GLY A 188 -37.36 -16.35 -16.56
C GLY A 188 -36.24 -15.32 -16.63
N ARG A 189 -36.59 -14.07 -16.98
CA ARG A 189 -35.87 -12.81 -16.73
C ARG A 189 -34.65 -12.94 -15.79
N GLN A 190 -33.48 -13.29 -16.35
CA GLN A 190 -32.18 -13.04 -15.73
C GLN A 190 -31.93 -11.52 -15.83
N ARG A 191 -32.68 -10.75 -15.04
CA ARG A 191 -32.23 -9.42 -14.61
C ARG A 191 -30.87 -9.66 -13.97
N ASP A 192 -29.90 -8.80 -14.24
CA ASP A 192 -28.57 -8.89 -13.64
C ASP A 192 -28.73 -8.83 -12.11
N ALA A 193 -28.88 -9.99 -11.48
CA ALA A 193 -29.26 -10.14 -10.07
C ALA A 193 -28.13 -9.63 -9.18
N VAL A 194 -26.89 -9.85 -9.62
CA VAL A 194 -25.68 -9.31 -9.04
C VAL A 194 -25.73 -7.77 -9.05
N GLY A 195 -25.92 -7.18 -10.23
CA GLY A 195 -26.02 -5.74 -10.39
C GLY A 195 -27.16 -5.11 -9.59
N ALA A 196 -28.30 -5.78 -9.53
CA ALA A 196 -29.45 -5.33 -8.76
C ALA A 196 -29.20 -5.39 -7.24
N ALA A 197 -28.56 -6.45 -6.75
CA ALA A 197 -28.17 -6.58 -5.34
C ALA A 197 -27.16 -5.50 -4.94
N VAL A 198 -26.16 -5.24 -5.79
CA VAL A 198 -25.19 -4.15 -5.58
C VAL A 198 -25.90 -2.79 -5.48
N LEU A 199 -26.78 -2.46 -6.44
CA LEU A 199 -27.51 -1.19 -6.41
C LEU A 199 -28.43 -1.06 -5.19
N ALA A 200 -29.05 -2.17 -4.75
CA ALA A 200 -29.86 -2.20 -3.54
C ALA A 200 -29.01 -1.94 -2.28
N GLU A 201 -27.81 -2.52 -2.21
CA GLU A 201 -26.88 -2.30 -1.12
C GLU A 201 -26.37 -0.85 -1.07
N VAL A 202 -25.96 -0.30 -2.22
CA VAL A 202 -25.59 1.12 -2.34
C VAL A 202 -26.75 2.02 -1.91
N ALA A 203 -28.00 1.63 -2.23
CA ALA A 203 -29.17 2.38 -1.78
C ALA A 203 -29.38 2.30 -0.25
N ARG A 204 -29.09 1.15 0.36
CA ARG A 204 -29.21 0.89 1.80
C ARG A 204 -28.24 1.74 2.63
N GLN A 205 -27.04 2.02 2.11
CA GLN A 205 -26.05 2.88 2.78
C GLN A 205 -26.52 4.34 2.95
N GLY A 206 -27.50 4.76 2.15
CA GLY A 206 -28.18 6.05 2.30
C GLY A 206 -27.40 7.26 1.77
N PRO A 207 -28.05 8.43 1.72
CA PRO A 207 -27.50 9.64 1.12
C PRO A 207 -26.31 10.23 1.90
N ALA A 208 -26.31 10.12 3.23
CA ALA A 208 -25.23 10.62 4.08
C ALA A 208 -23.88 9.92 3.80
N ALA A 209 -23.89 8.64 3.44
CA ALA A 209 -22.69 7.91 3.03
C ALA A 209 -22.19 8.39 1.66
N ALA A 210 -23.12 8.64 0.72
CA ALA A 210 -22.79 9.14 -0.61
C ALA A 210 -22.24 10.57 -0.60
N GLU A 211 -22.71 11.43 0.32
CA GLU A 211 -22.20 12.80 0.48
C GLU A 211 -20.77 12.85 1.04
N ARG A 212 -20.41 11.93 1.93
CA ARG A 212 -19.06 11.87 2.54
C ARG A 212 -18.02 11.14 1.70
N LEU A 213 -18.48 10.37 0.71
CA LEU A 213 -17.62 9.54 -0.14
C LEU A 213 -16.55 10.36 -0.90
N PRO A 214 -16.85 11.53 -1.51
CA PRO A 214 -15.82 12.36 -2.14
C PRO A 214 -14.72 12.81 -1.18
N ASP A 215 -15.08 13.20 0.04
CA ASP A 215 -14.13 13.67 1.07
C ASP A 215 -13.20 12.52 1.53
N LEU A 216 -13.78 11.33 1.73
CA LEU A 216 -13.02 10.12 2.06
C LEU A 216 -12.05 9.73 0.93
N CYS A 217 -12.55 9.67 -0.31
CA CYS A 217 -11.72 9.38 -1.48
C CYS A 217 -10.58 10.40 -1.64
N THR A 218 -10.87 11.69 -1.45
CA THR A 218 -9.85 12.76 -1.50
C THR A 218 -8.81 12.56 -0.42
N THR A 219 -9.23 12.29 0.81
CA THR A 219 -8.33 12.05 1.94
C THR A 219 -7.40 10.87 1.67
N TYR A 220 -7.94 9.74 1.22
CA TYR A 220 -7.17 8.54 0.92
C TYR A 220 -6.21 8.73 -0.25
N LEU A 221 -6.63 9.45 -1.30
CA LEU A 221 -5.75 9.81 -2.42
C LEU A 221 -4.62 10.73 -1.96
N SER A 222 -4.91 11.74 -1.13
CA SER A 222 -3.90 12.65 -0.61
C SER A 222 -2.87 11.92 0.25
N VAL A 223 -3.30 11.03 1.16
CA VAL A 223 -2.36 10.24 1.97
C VAL A 223 -1.49 9.34 1.09
N TRP A 224 -2.08 8.68 0.08
CA TRP A 224 -1.31 7.79 -0.78
C TRP A 224 -0.32 8.56 -1.69
N MET A 225 -0.76 9.64 -2.33
CA MET A 225 0.02 10.34 -3.35
C MET A 225 1.02 11.34 -2.77
N LEU A 226 0.71 11.98 -1.64
CA LEU A 226 1.61 12.98 -1.06
C LEU A 226 2.71 12.35 -0.21
N SER A 227 2.57 11.07 0.18
CA SER A 227 3.49 10.35 1.05
C SER A 227 3.97 11.19 2.25
N PRO A 228 3.04 11.64 3.12
CA PRO A 228 3.25 12.77 4.04
C PRO A 228 4.31 12.53 5.11
N TYR A 229 4.81 11.30 5.26
CA TYR A 229 5.83 10.94 6.25
C TYR A 229 7.18 10.63 5.60
N LEU A 230 7.25 10.63 4.27
CA LEU A 230 8.46 10.32 3.53
C LEU A 230 9.09 11.58 2.95
N GLU A 231 10.09 12.09 3.66
CA GLU A 231 10.95 13.18 3.19
C GLU A 231 12.14 12.60 2.41
N ASP A 232 11.97 12.38 1.10
CA ASP A 232 13.00 11.73 0.26
C ASP A 232 14.36 12.45 0.31
N GLU A 233 14.36 13.79 0.36
CA GLU A 233 15.58 14.60 0.48
C GLU A 233 16.33 14.27 1.77
N GLN A 234 15.62 14.09 2.88
CA GLN A 234 16.24 13.74 4.17
C GLN A 234 16.83 12.33 4.15
N ALA A 235 16.16 11.38 3.51
CA ALA A 235 16.68 10.02 3.33
C ALA A 235 17.93 10.03 2.43
N ASP A 236 17.93 10.83 1.36
CA ASP A 236 19.06 11.03 0.47
C ASP A 236 20.26 11.68 1.17
N GLU A 237 20.04 12.73 1.95
CA GLU A 237 21.09 13.39 2.75
C GLU A 237 21.77 12.40 3.70
N VAL A 238 20.99 11.57 4.39
CA VAL A 238 21.51 10.55 5.30
C VAL A 238 22.38 9.53 4.54
N LEU A 239 21.90 9.02 3.42
CA LEU A 239 22.63 8.02 2.63
C LEU A 239 23.86 8.62 1.95
N GLY A 240 23.78 9.87 1.49
CA GLY A 240 24.90 10.62 0.93
C GLY A 240 26.01 10.84 1.96
N ALA A 241 25.67 11.27 3.18
CA ALA A 241 26.63 11.42 4.27
C ALA A 241 27.34 10.10 4.64
N LEU A 242 26.62 8.97 4.54
CA LEU A 242 27.21 7.64 4.75
C LEU A 242 28.14 7.23 3.60
N ASP A 243 27.78 7.52 2.35
CA ASP A 243 28.64 7.26 1.20
C ASP A 243 29.94 8.08 1.26
N GLU A 244 29.83 9.37 1.60
CA GLU A 244 30.98 10.26 1.77
C GLU A 244 31.94 9.75 2.86
N ASP A 245 31.39 9.32 4.01
CA ASP A 245 32.19 8.72 5.09
C ASP A 245 32.74 7.33 4.72
N MET A 246 32.27 6.66 3.66
CA MET A 246 32.84 5.37 3.23
C MET A 246 33.97 5.50 2.21
N VAL A 247 34.09 6.67 1.55
CA VAL A 247 34.98 6.93 0.40
C VAL A 247 36.12 7.90 0.70
N SER A 248 35.99 8.73 1.76
CA SER A 248 36.98 9.75 2.15
C SER A 248 38.31 9.18 2.71
#